data_AF-A0A496SQN0-F1
#
_entry.id   AF-A0A496SQN0-F1
#
_cell.length_a   1.000
_cell.length_b   1.000
_cell.length_c   1.000
_cell.angle_alpha   90.00
_cell.angle_beta   90.00
_cell.angle_gamma   90.00
#
_symmetry.space_group_name_H-M   'P 1'
#
loop_
_entity.id
_entity.type
_entity.pdbx_description
1 polymer ?
#
loop_
_entity_poly.entity_id
_entity_poly.type
_entity_poly.pdbx_seq_one_letter_code
_entity_poly.pdbx_strand_id
1 'polypeptide(L)'
;MSKIRNPEAKPKPTVTDQRVRVLFSTHIQTDVSHAESIFGVIEHPIKLPECRDWVEPQPMTTPQVCFAELSDGKQGVFIPDSEKTPLKIFHLFGGFC
;
A
#
# COMPACT_ATOMS: atom_id res chain seq x y z
N MET A 1 40.34 8.43 -13.20
CA MET A 1 39.63 7.19 -12.79
C MET A 1 38.25 7.55 -12.30
N SER A 2 37.22 7.45 -13.16
CA SER A 2 35.83 7.59 -12.74
C SER A 2 35.43 6.33 -11.98
N LYS A 3 34.92 6.49 -10.75
CA LYS A 3 34.31 5.37 -10.02
C LYS A 3 33.07 4.96 -10.80
N ILE A 4 33.12 3.82 -11.48
CA ILE A 4 31.95 3.16 -12.04
C ILE A 4 31.05 2.85 -10.85
N ARG A 5 29.92 3.56 -10.74
CA ARG A 5 28.92 3.28 -9.71
C ARG A 5 28.34 1.91 -10.01
N ASN A 6 28.37 1.00 -9.03
CA ASN A 6 27.68 -0.28 -9.13
C ASN A 6 26.18 0.00 -9.37
N PRO A 7 25.60 -0.40 -10.52
CA PRO A 7 24.20 -0.15 -10.84
C PRO A 7 23.22 -0.86 -9.89
N GLU A 8 23.69 -1.85 -9.12
CA GLU A 8 22.88 -2.60 -8.15
C GLU A 8 22.85 -1.97 -6.75
N ALA A 9 23.64 -0.91 -6.50
CA ALA A 9 23.65 -0.26 -5.20
C ALA A 9 22.37 0.57 -4.99
N LYS A 10 21.47 0.10 -4.12
CA LYS A 10 20.29 0.88 -3.71
C LYS A 10 20.74 2.26 -3.18
N PRO A 11 20.13 3.36 -3.66
CA PRO A 11 20.49 4.69 -3.18
C PRO A 11 20.21 4.81 -1.69
N LYS A 12 21.20 5.29 -0.93
CA LYS A 12 21.04 5.53 0.51
C LYS A 12 20.18 6.80 0.71
N PRO A 13 19.12 6.76 1.52
CA PRO A 13 18.35 7.97 1.82
C PRO A 13 19.24 8.99 2.55
N THR A 14 19.15 10.25 2.13
CA THR A 14 19.90 11.37 2.73
C THR A 14 19.07 12.19 3.73
N VAL A 15 17.77 11.91 3.82
CA VAL A 15 16.81 12.60 4.69
C VAL A 15 16.32 11.65 5.78
N THR A 16 16.26 12.15 7.02
CA THR A 16 15.78 11.43 8.21
C THR A 16 14.32 11.81 8.53
N ASP A 17 13.65 11.02 9.38
CA ASP A 17 12.28 11.28 9.87
C ASP A 17 11.22 11.48 8.77
N GLN A 18 11.39 10.78 7.65
CA GLN A 18 10.49 10.81 6.51
C GLN A 18 9.78 9.47 6.30
N ARG A 19 8.55 9.53 5.77
CA ARG A 19 7.79 8.37 5.35
C ARG A 19 7.61 8.39 3.84
N VAL A 20 8.35 7.53 3.14
CA VAL A 20 8.26 7.40 1.68
C VAL A 20 7.22 6.33 1.32
N ARG A 21 6.34 6.64 0.36
CA ARG A 21 5.34 5.72 -0.18
C ARG A 21 5.35 5.78 -1.71
N VAL A 22 5.03 4.66 -2.34
CA VAL A 22 4.76 4.59 -3.78
C VAL A 22 3.26 4.44 -3.97
N LEU A 23 2.68 5.29 -4.81
CA LEU A 23 1.25 5.32 -5.10
C LEU A 23 1.00 4.73 -6.50
N PHE A 24 0.00 3.86 -6.59
CA PHE A 24 -0.47 3.28 -7.85
C PHE A 24 -1.92 3.71 -8.05
N SER A 25 -2.16 4.62 -9.00
CA SER A 25 -3.53 5.05 -9.37
C SER A 25 -4.16 3.99 -10.27
N THR A 26 -5.07 3.18 -9.72
CA THR A 26 -5.66 2.04 -10.44
C THR A 26 -6.94 2.37 -11.19
N HIS A 27 -7.67 3.43 -10.77
CA HIS A 27 -8.99 3.81 -11.29
C HIS A 27 -10.07 2.70 -11.22
N ILE A 28 -9.81 1.60 -10.49
CA ILE A 28 -10.76 0.52 -10.26
C ILE A 28 -11.75 0.96 -9.19
N GLN A 29 -13.04 0.77 -9.46
CA GLN A 29 -14.12 1.11 -8.54
C GLN A 29 -14.59 -0.16 -7.82
N THR A 30 -14.34 -0.24 -6.52
CA THR A 30 -14.77 -1.33 -5.65
C THR A 30 -14.83 -0.84 -4.21
N ASP A 31 -15.58 -1.54 -3.36
CA ASP A 31 -15.76 -1.20 -1.96
C ASP A 31 -14.68 -1.82 -1.07
N VAL A 32 -13.94 -2.80 -1.59
CA VAL A 32 -13.03 -3.64 -0.82
C VAL A 32 -11.72 -3.91 -1.56
N SER A 33 -10.65 -4.11 -0.79
CA SER A 33 -9.37 -4.64 -1.25
C SER A 33 -9.06 -5.96 -0.58
N HIS A 34 -8.16 -6.74 -1.18
CA HIS A 34 -7.70 -8.00 -0.61
C HIS A 34 -6.23 -7.92 -0.27
N ALA A 35 -5.84 -8.50 0.86
CA ALA A 35 -4.45 -8.65 1.23
C ALA A 35 -4.19 -10.05 1.79
N GLU A 36 -2.99 -10.56 1.55
CA GLU A 36 -2.56 -11.77 2.23
C GLU A 36 -2.41 -11.50 3.73
N SER A 37 -3.02 -12.37 4.53
CA SER A 37 -2.82 -12.49 5.96
C SER A 37 -2.19 -13.85 6.28
N ILE A 38 -1.89 -14.06 7.55
CA ILE A 38 -1.35 -15.34 8.01
C ILE A 38 -2.40 -16.43 7.74
N PHE A 39 -2.06 -17.38 6.86
CA PHE A 39 -2.89 -18.51 6.43
C PHE A 39 -4.13 -18.16 5.58
N GLY A 40 -4.19 -17.00 4.95
CA GLY A 40 -5.32 -16.70 4.07
C GLY A 40 -5.27 -15.36 3.37
N VAL A 41 -6.34 -15.06 2.66
CA VAL A 41 -6.58 -13.75 2.05
C VAL A 41 -7.75 -13.12 2.79
N ILE A 42 -7.57 -11.89 3.25
CA ILE A 42 -8.58 -11.14 3.98
C ILE A 42 -9.06 -9.94 3.17
N GLU A 43 -10.33 -9.59 3.38
CA GLU A 43 -10.98 -8.45 2.78
C GLU A 43 -10.85 -7.22 3.70
N HIS A 44 -10.56 -6.06 3.11
CA HIS A 44 -10.49 -4.78 3.79
C HIS A 44 -11.43 -3.78 3.12
N PRO A 45 -12.34 -3.11 3.87
CA PRO A 45 -13.14 -2.04 3.30
C PRO A 45 -12.24 -0.86 2.94
N ILE A 46 -12.45 -0.30 1.74
CA ILE A 46 -11.78 0.91 1.28
C ILE A 46 -12.38 2.14 1.94
N LYS A 47 -13.70 2.12 2.16
CA LYS A 47 -14.39 3.18 2.89
C LYS A 47 -13.94 3.19 4.34
N LEU A 48 -13.58 4.37 4.83
CA LEU A 48 -13.21 4.53 6.24
C LEU A 48 -14.43 4.34 7.15
N PRO A 49 -14.24 3.70 8.31
CA PRO A 49 -15.28 3.57 9.31
C PRO A 49 -15.61 4.94 9.93
N GLU A 50 -16.85 5.10 10.40
CA GLU A 50 -17.22 6.27 11.20
C GLU A 50 -16.53 6.20 12.57
N CYS A 51 -15.61 7.13 12.82
CA CYS A 51 -14.75 7.14 14.01
C CYS A 51 -15.25 8.16 15.04
N ARG A 52 -16.48 7.99 15.56
CA ARG A 52 -17.11 8.97 16.46
C ARG A 52 -16.43 9.07 17.84
N ASP A 53 -16.01 7.93 18.38
CA ASP A 53 -15.42 7.81 19.73
C ASP A 53 -13.91 7.55 19.71
N TRP A 54 -13.29 7.59 18.52
CA TRP A 54 -11.88 7.30 18.34
C TRP A 54 -11.06 8.59 18.46
N VAL A 55 -10.11 8.62 19.41
CA VAL A 55 -9.37 9.84 19.74
C VAL A 55 -8.27 10.14 18.72
N GLU A 56 -7.66 9.11 18.14
CA GLU A 56 -6.60 9.27 17.14
C GLU A 56 -7.20 9.34 15.73
N PRO A 57 -6.46 9.80 14.70
CA PRO A 57 -6.90 9.60 13.32
C PRO A 57 -6.90 8.10 12.98
N GLN A 58 -7.93 7.63 12.29
CA GLN A 58 -7.98 6.23 11.84
C GLN A 58 -6.76 5.91 10.97
N PRO A 59 -6.01 4.82 11.24
CA PRO A 59 -4.93 4.41 10.37
C PRO A 59 -5.47 4.03 8.99
N MET A 60 -5.00 4.75 7.96
CA MET A 60 -5.31 4.51 6.55
C MET A 60 -4.58 3.29 5.96
N THR A 61 -4.16 2.35 6.82
CA THR A 61 -3.07 1.41 6.53
C THR A 61 -3.43 0.05 7.08
N THR A 62 -3.57 -0.95 6.23
CA THR A 62 -3.84 -2.33 6.65
C THR A 62 -2.59 -3.20 6.51
N PRO A 63 -2.44 -4.23 7.37
CA PRO A 63 -1.34 -5.17 7.25
C PRO A 63 -1.48 -6.03 5.99
N GLN A 64 -0.35 -6.39 5.38
CA GLN A 64 -0.24 -7.33 4.27
C GLN A 64 1.01 -8.18 4.49
N VAL A 65 1.01 -9.44 4.05
CA VAL A 65 2.18 -10.33 4.15
C VAL A 65 3.03 -10.27 2.88
N CYS A 66 2.60 -10.89 1.77
CA CYS A 66 3.36 -10.89 0.51
C CYS A 66 2.68 -10.12 -0.62
N PHE A 67 1.41 -9.73 -0.51
CA PHE A 67 0.73 -8.96 -1.55
C PHE A 67 -0.51 -8.20 -1.05
N ALA A 68 -0.89 -7.21 -1.84
CA ALA A 68 -2.23 -6.62 -1.84
C ALA A 68 -2.80 -6.56 -3.27
N GLU A 69 -4.11 -6.60 -3.36
CA GLU A 69 -4.85 -6.72 -4.60
C GLU A 69 -6.11 -5.84 -4.57
N LEU A 70 -6.49 -5.39 -5.76
CA LEU A 70 -7.73 -4.67 -5.99
C LEU A 70 -8.36 -5.10 -7.31
N SER A 71 -9.64 -5.46 -7.29
CA SER A 71 -10.41 -5.83 -8.49
C SER A 71 -11.88 -5.42 -8.38
N ASP A 72 -12.49 -5.16 -9.54
CA ASP A 72 -13.94 -4.95 -9.73
C ASP A 72 -14.64 -6.17 -10.35
N GLY A 73 -13.93 -7.30 -10.45
CA GLY A 73 -14.39 -8.52 -11.11
C GLY A 73 -14.23 -8.54 -12.64
N LYS A 74 -13.86 -7.41 -13.26
CA LYS A 74 -13.55 -7.31 -14.71
C LYS A 74 -12.06 -7.07 -14.95
N GLN A 75 -11.44 -6.24 -14.11
CA GLN A 75 -10.03 -5.89 -14.16
C GLN A 75 -9.47 -5.78 -12.73
N GLY A 76 -8.16 -6.00 -12.60
CA GLY A 76 -7.51 -6.02 -11.30
C GLY A 76 -6.07 -5.54 -11.35
N VAL A 77 -5.58 -5.09 -10.20
CA VAL A 77 -4.18 -4.75 -9.96
C VAL A 77 -3.67 -5.56 -8.78
N PHE A 78 -2.60 -6.31 -9.01
CA PHE A 78 -1.92 -7.12 -8.01
C PHE A 78 -0.54 -6.53 -7.73
N ILE A 79 -0.24 -6.28 -6.46
CA ILE A 79 1.01 -5.66 -6.04
C ILE A 79 1.74 -6.61 -5.10
N PRO A 80 2.74 -7.35 -5.61
CA PRO A 80 3.57 -8.21 -4.78
C PRO A 80 4.54 -7.36 -3.95
N ASP A 81 4.82 -7.83 -2.73
CA ASP A 81 5.85 -7.31 -1.85
C ASP A 81 6.89 -8.40 -1.61
N SER A 82 8.04 -8.28 -2.29
CA SER A 82 9.12 -9.26 -2.23
C SER A 82 10.16 -8.96 -1.14
N GLU A 83 10.07 -7.80 -0.50
CA GLU A 83 10.97 -7.37 0.57
C GLU A 83 10.12 -6.95 1.76
N LYS A 84 10.59 -7.14 3.01
CA LYS A 84 9.90 -6.74 4.24
C LYS A 84 9.81 -5.21 4.36
N THR A 85 9.13 -4.58 3.42
CA THR A 85 8.81 -3.17 3.40
C THR A 85 7.71 -2.97 4.43
N PRO A 86 7.84 -2.07 5.41
CA PRO A 86 6.75 -1.78 6.32
C PRO A 86 5.61 -1.13 5.51
N LEU A 87 4.66 -1.95 5.07
CA LEU A 87 3.33 -1.62 4.58
C LEU A 87 3.30 -0.38 3.68
N LYS A 88 3.43 -0.62 2.36
CA LYS A 88 3.03 0.35 1.35
C LYS A 88 1.52 0.52 1.44
N ILE A 89 1.13 1.70 1.87
CA ILE A 89 -0.26 2.08 1.95
C ILE A 89 -0.78 2.42 0.59
N PHE A 90 -1.75 1.64 0.15
CA PHE A 90 -2.60 1.98 -0.95
C PHE A 90 -3.68 2.92 -0.43
N HIS A 91 -3.57 4.19 -0.77
CA HIS A 91 -4.78 4.97 -0.94
C HIS A 91 -5.31 4.64 -2.32
N LEU A 92 -6.31 3.77 -2.37
CA LEU A 92 -7.14 3.60 -3.54
C LEU A 92 -8.18 4.71 -3.48
N PHE A 93 -7.81 5.87 -4.01
CA PHE A 93 -8.72 7.01 -4.10
C PHE A 93 -9.84 6.68 -5.08
N GLY A 94 -11.01 6.35 -4.56
CA GLY A 94 -12.28 6.58 -5.23
C GLY A 94 -12.79 7.98 -4.88
N GLY A 95 -12.22 9.02 -5.48
CA GLY A 95 -12.73 10.40 -5.41
C GLY A 95 -12.63 11.08 -4.04
N PHE A 96 -11.97 12.24 -4.00
CA PHE A 96 -12.14 13.19 -2.90
C PHE A 96 -13.58 13.73 -2.91
N CYS A 97 -14.22 13.75 -1.75
CA CYS A 97 -15.15 14.82 -1.38
C CYS A 97 -14.39 15.77 -0.43
#